data_AF-A0A1I7JE30-F1
#
_entry.id   AF-A0A1I7JE30-F1
#
_cell.length_a   1.000
_cell.length_b   1.000
_cell.length_c   1.000
_cell.angle_alpha   90.00
_cell.angle_beta   90.00
_cell.angle_gamma   90.00
#
_symmetry.space_group_name_H-M   'P 1'
#
loop_
_entity.id
_entity.type
_entity.pdbx_description
1 polymer ?
#
loop_
_entity_poly.entity_id
_entity_poly.type
_entity_poly.pdbx_seq_one_letter_code
_entity_poly.pdbx_strand_id
1 'polypeptide(L)' 'MKKSTIKLILENHWSDFLKIYNKNIRKNVKDEVKKVLRCKDIKHGYIEFKCDKCNVTKKVGFTCKSRFCTSCGKVY' A
#
# COMPACT_ATOMS: atom_id res chain seq x y z
N MET A 1 10.30 -7.31 -0.76
CA MET A 1 10.14 -5.99 -0.10
C MET A 1 9.47 -6.19 1.26
N LYS A 2 10.02 -5.62 2.33
CA LYS A 2 9.44 -5.72 3.67
C LYS A 2 8.10 -4.96 3.71
N LYS A 3 7.01 -5.64 4.05
CA LYS A 3 5.69 -5.02 4.26
C LYS A 3 5.71 -4.24 5.57
N SER A 4 5.07 -3.06 5.61
CA SER A 4 4.88 -2.32 6.86
C SER A 4 3.91 -3.07 7.78
N THR A 5 4.11 -2.99 9.09
CA THR A 5 3.24 -3.65 10.10
C THR A 5 1.76 -3.34 9.88
N ILE A 6 1.40 -2.09 9.59
CA ILE A 6 0.01 -1.70 9.33
C ILE A 6 -0.60 -2.39 8.10
N LYS A 7 0.20 -2.61 7.05
CA LYS A 7 -0.23 -3.33 5.85
C LYS A 7 -0.53 -4.79 6.20
N LEU A 8 0.31 -5.41 7.03
CA LEU A 8 0.12 -6.79 7.47
C LEU A 8 -1.17 -6.96 8.30
N ILE A 9 -1.41 -6.05 9.25
CA ILE A 9 -2.63 -6.05 10.08
C ILE A 9 -3.88 -5.92 9.19
N LEU A 10 -3.87 -4.99 8.24
CA LEU A 10 -4.99 -4.80 7.32
C LEU A 10 -5.17 -6.01 6.38
N GLU A 11 -4.09 -6.58 5.85
CA GLU A 11 -4.17 -7.79 5.01
C GLU A 11 -4.82 -8.96 5.76
N ASN A 12 -4.46 -9.15 7.05
CA ASN A 12 -4.90 -10.31 7.83
C ASN A 12 -6.30 -10.15 8.42
N HIS A 13 -6.72 -8.93 8.78
CA HIS A 13 -7.92 -8.74 9.61
C HIS A 13 -9.02 -7.89 8.95
N TRP A 14 -8.74 -7.18 7.85
CA TRP A 14 -9.71 -6.25 7.26
C TRP A 14 -10.99 -6.92 6.77
N SER A 15 -10.87 -8.13 6.20
CA SER A 15 -12.02 -8.94 5.78
C SER A 15 -13.00 -9.19 6.93
N ASP A 16 -12.49 -9.70 8.05
CA ASP A 16 -13.32 -10.09 9.18
C ASP A 16 -13.86 -8.88 9.93
N PHE A 17 -13.06 -7.81 10.02
CA PHE A 17 -13.51 -6.52 10.51
C PHE A 17 -14.69 -5.97 9.69
N LEU A 18 -14.63 -6.07 8.36
CA LEU A 18 -15.75 -5.67 7.50
C LEU A 18 -16.99 -6.53 7.75
N LYS A 19 -16.88 -7.85 7.92
CA LYS A 19 -18.07 -8.70 8.19
C LYS A 19 -18.89 -8.21 9.38
N ILE A 20 -18.23 -7.71 10.42
CA ILE A 20 -18.88 -7.24 11.65
C ILE A 20 -19.34 -5.77 11.51
N TYR A 21 -18.50 -4.90 10.95
CA TYR A 21 -18.70 -3.44 11.01
C TYR A 21 -19.03 -2.77 9.67
N ASN A 22 -19.28 -3.51 8.58
CA ASN A 22 -19.41 -2.98 7.21
C ASN A 22 -20.34 -1.77 7.08
N LYS A 23 -21.48 -1.80 7.81
CA LYS A 23 -22.53 -0.76 7.79
C LYS A 23 -22.08 0.55 8.44
N ASN A 24 -21.13 0.49 9.37
CA ASN A 24 -20.66 1.65 10.15
C ASN A 24 -19.42 2.30 9.53
N ILE A 25 -18.84 1.68 8.50
CA ILE A 25 -17.61 2.16 7.88
C ILE A 25 -17.92 3.02 6.66
N ARG A 26 -17.47 4.27 6.71
CA ARG A 26 -17.53 5.22 5.61
C ARG A 26 -16.75 4.71 4.38
N LYS A 27 -17.25 5.02 3.18
CA LYS A 27 -16.64 4.61 1.90
C LYS A 27 -15.16 5.04 1.80
N ASN A 28 -14.84 6.27 2.21
CA ASN A 28 -13.48 6.79 2.17
C ASN A 28 -12.47 5.94 2.97
N VAL A 29 -12.88 5.37 4.11
CA VAL A 29 -12.02 4.47 4.90
C VAL A 29 -11.72 3.20 4.12
N LYS A 30 -12.71 2.63 3.42
CA LYS A 30 -12.54 1.43 2.59
C LYS A 30 -11.59 1.71 1.43
N ASP A 31 -11.72 2.89 0.81
CA ASP A 31 -10.84 3.32 -0.28
C ASP A 31 -9.40 3.53 0.20
N GLU A 32 -9.20 4.13 1.38
CA GLU A 32 -7.87 4.30 1.99
C GLU A 32 -7.23 2.96 2.33
N VAL A 33 -7.95 2.02 2.96
CA VAL A 33 -7.42 0.67 3.23
C VAL A 33 -7.05 -0.03 1.93
N LYS A 34 -7.87 0.06 0.88
CA LYS A 34 -7.57 -0.50 -0.45
C LYS A 34 -6.27 0.08 -1.03
N LYS A 35 -6.01 1.39 -0.87
CA LYS A 35 -4.75 2.01 -1.28
C LYS A 35 -3.56 1.45 -0.48
N VAL A 36 -3.69 1.29 0.84
CA VAL A 36 -2.62 0.71 1.69
C VAL A 36 -2.28 -0.72 1.29
N LEU A 37 -3.29 -1.56 1.03
CA LEU A 37 -3.10 -2.95 0.59
C LEU A 37 -2.34 -3.03 -0.74
N ARG A 38 -2.58 -2.08 -1.65
CA ARG A 38 -1.90 -1.97 -2.96
C ARG A 38 -0.57 -1.21 -2.92
N CYS A 39 -0.16 -0.72 -1.76
CA CYS A 39 1.04 0.10 -1.63
C CYS A 39 2.30 -0.65 -2.09
N LYS A 40 3.06 -0.01 -3.00
CA LYS A 40 4.30 -0.49 -3.63
C LYS A 40 4.15 -1.80 -4.41
N ASP A 41 2.94 -2.15 -4.83
CA ASP A 41 2.70 -3.27 -5.73
C ASP A 41 2.95 -2.84 -7.19
N ILE A 42 3.93 -3.47 -7.84
CA ILE A 42 4.28 -3.19 -9.23
C ILE A 42 3.14 -3.47 -10.20
N LYS A 43 2.18 -4.33 -9.86
CA LYS A 43 0.97 -4.58 -10.68
C LYS A 43 0.09 -3.34 -10.81
N HIS A 44 0.28 -2.35 -9.93
CA HIS A 44 -0.50 -1.12 -9.87
C HIS A 44 0.30 0.12 -10.28
N GLY A 45 1.41 -0.08 -11.00
CA GLY A 45 2.30 0.97 -11.50
C GLY A 45 3.65 1.00 -10.80
N TYR A 46 4.69 1.26 -11.59
CA TYR A 46 6.07 1.33 -11.15
C TYR A 46 6.88 2.27 -12.03
N ILE A 47 8.04 2.70 -11.52
CA ILE A 47 9.13 3.26 -12.33
C ILE A 47 10.24 2.21 -12.42
N GLU A 48 10.82 2.07 -13.61
CA GLU A 48 11.96 1.20 -13.86
C GLU A 48 13.20 2.06 -14.08
N PHE A 49 14.24 1.75 -13.32
CA PHE A 49 15.55 2.38 -13.44
C PHE A 49 16.51 1.37 -14.07
N LYS A 50 17.32 1.83 -15.02
CA LYS A 50 18.41 1.05 -15.61
C LYS A 50 19.72 1.78 -15.36
N CYS A 51 20.73 1.06 -14.87
CA CYS A 51 22.07 1.61 -14.75
C CYS A 51 22.84 1.43 -16.07
N ASP A 52 23.32 2.52 -16.66
CA ASP A 52 24.03 2.45 -17.96
C ASP A 52 25.41 1.80 -17.86
N LYS A 53 26.03 1.78 -16.66
CA LYS A 53 27.37 1.19 -16.46
C LYS A 53 27.35 -0.33 -16.29
N CYS A 54 26.35 -0.86 -15.57
CA CYS A 54 26.28 -2.30 -15.25
C CYS A 54 25.03 -3.00 -15.79
N ASN A 55 24.18 -2.29 -16.55
CA ASN A 55 22.93 -2.77 -17.12
C ASN A 55 21.91 -3.36 -16.13
N VAL A 56 22.13 -3.20 -14.82
CA VAL A 56 21.18 -3.67 -13.79
C VAL A 56 19.91 -2.82 -13.84
N THR A 57 18.77 -3.50 -13.89
CA THR A 57 17.43 -2.89 -13.87
C THR A 57 16.76 -3.06 -12.51
N LYS A 58 16.09 -2.02 -12.02
CA LYS A 58 15.33 -2.04 -10.76
C LYS A 58 13.96 -1.42 -10.95
N LYS A 59 12.91 -2.18 -10.62
CA LYS A 59 11.52 -1.71 -10.58
C LYS A 59 11.16 -1.22 -9.19
N VAL A 60 10.56 -0.04 -9.10
CA VAL A 60 10.10 0.58 -7.86
C VAL A 60 8.60 0.87 -7.99
N GLY A 61 7.79 0.12 -7.25
CA GLY A 61 6.33 0.29 -7.23
C GLY A 61 5.89 1.60 -6.57
N PHE A 62 4.80 2.18 -7.05
CA PHE A 62 4.29 3.46 -6.52
C PHE A 62 3.80 3.36 -5.07
N THR A 63 4.02 4.44 -4.32
CA THR A 63 3.53 4.55 -2.95
C THR A 63 2.05 4.92 -2.92
N CYS A 64 1.33 4.46 -1.91
CA CYS A 64 -0.11 4.72 -1.79
C CYS A 64 -0.47 6.16 -1.39
N LYS A 65 0.50 6.93 -0.87
CA LYS A 65 0.33 8.30 -0.33
C LYS A 65 -0.81 8.43 0.71
N SER A 66 -1.23 7.32 1.32
CA SER A 66 -2.29 7.28 2.31
C SER A 66 -1.75 7.61 3.71
N ARG A 67 -2.52 8.40 4.47
CA ARG A 67 -2.25 8.69 5.90
C ARG A 67 -2.29 7.45 6.79
N PHE A 68 -2.96 6.37 6.37
CA PHE A 68 -2.99 5.11 7.11
C PHE A 68 -1.71 4.30 6.96
N CYS A 69 -0.93 4.55 5.91
CA CYS A 69 0.32 3.85 5.70
C CYS A 69 1.45 4.56 6.44
N THR A 70 1.92 3.97 7.54
CA THR A 70 3.05 4.52 8.33
C THR A 70 4.34 4.72 7.53
N SER A 71 4.50 3.99 6.42
CA SER A 71 5.66 4.12 5.53
C SER A 71 5.51 5.18 4.42
N CYS A 72 4.31 5.76 4.24
CA CYS A 72 4.02 6.70 3.15
C CYS A 72 3.39 8.01 3.65
N GLY A 73 2.57 7.97 4.69
CA GLY A 73 1.74 9.06 5.17
C GLY A 73 2.41 10.03 6.13
N LYS A 74 3.75 10.04 6.22
CA LYS A 74 4.45 11.04 7.03
C LYS A 74 4.43 12.36 6.27
N VAL A 75 3.48 13.21 6.63
CA VAL A 75 3.36 14.59 6.18
C VAL A 75 3.84 15.42 7.37
N TYR A 76 5.15 15.71 7.36
CA TYR A 76 5.92 16.49 8.34
C TYR A 76 6.14 15.82 9.70
#